data_AF-A0A954LJS0-F1
#
_entry.id   AF-A0A954LJS0-F1
#
_cell.length_a   1.000
_cell.length_b   1.000
_cell.length_c   1.000
_cell.angle_alpha   90.00
_cell.angle_beta   90.00
_cell.angle_gamma   90.00
#
_symmetry.space_group_name_H-M   'P 1'
#
loop_
_entity.id
_entity.type
_entity.pdbx_description
1 polymer ?
#
loop_
_entity_poly.entity_id
_entity_poly.type
_entity_poly.pdbx_seq_one_letter_code
_entity_poly.pdbx_strand_id
1 'polypeptide(L)'
;LTDGNWAAWKGSIYYQASPLDEPTDFAMWFAVRSVGITIYEAHDIVVQNLKVRHFRIDGVNAHDRCNNILLQNVTAEENGRAGVTAAGTSLVTIKESTIKNNRLYSVLILEKAGVQIDEKSEVAPAPKIAD
;
A
#
# COMPACT_ATOMS: atom_id res chain seq x y z
N LEU A 1 17.66 21.48 9.59
CA LEU A 1 16.46 20.62 9.46
C LEU A 1 15.78 20.64 10.81
N THR A 2 14.45 20.68 10.89
CA THR A 2 13.77 20.48 12.19
C THR A 2 13.83 18.99 12.56
N ASP A 3 13.74 18.68 13.85
CA ASP A 3 13.71 17.31 14.36
C ASP A 3 12.64 16.47 13.64
N GLY A 4 12.95 15.19 13.38
CA GLY A 4 12.07 14.26 12.66
C GLY A 4 12.16 14.30 11.14
N ASN A 5 12.90 15.24 10.55
CA ASN A 5 13.12 15.26 9.10
C ASN A 5 14.18 14.25 8.66
N TRP A 6 14.05 13.77 7.43
CA TRP A 6 15.05 12.91 6.81
C TRP A 6 15.24 13.20 5.32
N ALA A 7 16.38 12.76 4.79
CA ALA A 7 16.68 12.81 3.38
C ALA A 7 17.50 11.58 2.95
N ALA A 8 17.32 11.16 1.70
CA ALA A 8 18.22 10.20 1.06
C ALA A 8 19.17 10.94 0.12
N TRP A 9 20.47 10.66 0.22
CA TRP A 9 21.49 11.25 -0.66
C TRP A 9 22.60 10.25 -0.94
N LYS A 10 22.87 9.99 -2.23
CA LYS A 10 23.91 9.07 -2.72
C LYS A 10 23.91 7.68 -2.06
N GLY A 11 22.73 7.12 -1.83
CA GLY A 11 22.56 5.78 -1.24
C GLY A 11 22.58 5.74 0.28
N SER A 12 22.75 6.89 0.95
CA SER A 12 22.66 7.02 2.40
C SER A 12 21.34 7.65 2.82
N ILE A 13 20.83 7.28 4.00
CA ILE A 13 19.68 7.90 4.66
C ILE A 13 20.22 8.76 5.81
N TYR A 14 19.79 10.02 5.85
CA TYR A 14 20.11 10.98 6.91
C TYR A 14 18.82 11.31 7.66
N TYR A 15 18.83 11.22 8.98
CA TYR A 15 17.70 11.54 9.85
C TYR A 15 18.15 12.55 10.91
N GLN A 16 17.38 13.63 11.07
CA GLN A 16 17.60 14.64 12.09
C GLN A 16 16.90 14.22 13.39
N ALA A 17 17.62 13.47 14.23
CA ALA A 17 17.17 13.11 15.57
C ALA A 17 17.18 14.34 16.50
N SER A 18 16.35 14.34 17.54
CA SER A 18 16.50 15.32 18.63
C SER A 18 17.83 15.07 19.36
N PRO A 19 18.46 16.07 20.00
CA PRO A 19 19.80 15.93 20.59
C PRO A 19 19.95 14.84 21.66
N LEU A 20 18.83 14.36 22.22
CA LEU A 20 18.78 13.35 23.26
C LEU A 20 18.30 11.98 22.77
N ASP A 21 17.87 11.88 21.51
CA ASP A 21 17.42 10.61 20.96
C ASP A 21 18.64 9.83 20.44
N GLU A 22 18.82 8.61 20.91
CA GLU A 22 19.84 7.72 20.36
C GLU A 22 19.27 6.97 19.15
N PRO A 23 20.08 6.67 18.10
CA PRO A 23 19.62 5.89 16.95
C PRO A 23 18.98 4.54 17.33
N THR A 24 19.39 3.95 18.46
CA THR A 24 18.86 2.70 19.00
C THR A 24 17.44 2.82 19.58
N ASP A 25 16.98 4.04 19.86
CA ASP A 25 15.65 4.29 20.40
C ASP A 25 14.56 4.20 19.33
N PHE A 26 14.95 4.19 18.05
CA PHE A 26 14.05 4.15 16.92
C PHE A 26 13.94 2.76 16.31
N ALA A 27 12.70 2.27 16.15
CA ALA A 27 12.40 1.17 15.25
C ALA A 27 12.38 1.68 13.80
N MET A 28 13.57 1.84 13.19
CA MET A 28 13.70 2.32 11.82
C MET A 28 13.44 1.22 10.79
N TRP A 29 12.63 1.52 9.79
CA TRP A 29 12.34 0.64 8.66
C TRP A 29 12.52 1.41 7.35
N PHE A 30 13.01 0.73 6.32
CA PHE A 30 13.04 1.29 4.96
C PHE A 30 12.61 0.23 3.94
N ALA A 31 11.86 0.69 2.94
CA ALA A 31 11.33 -0.17 1.91
C ALA A 31 12.41 -0.54 0.87
N VAL A 32 12.70 -1.83 0.71
CA VAL A 32 13.62 -2.33 -0.34
C VAL A 32 12.85 -2.84 -1.56
N ARG A 33 11.73 -3.53 -1.34
CA ARG A 33 10.93 -4.18 -2.39
C ARG A 33 9.85 -3.24 -2.92
N SER A 34 9.55 -3.36 -4.22
CA SER A 34 8.63 -2.45 -4.89
C SER A 34 7.16 -2.68 -4.52
N VAL A 35 6.70 -3.93 -4.55
CA VAL A 35 5.29 -4.29 -4.32
C VAL A 35 5.23 -5.48 -3.35
N GLY A 36 4.23 -5.52 -2.49
CA GLY A 36 4.03 -6.63 -1.55
C GLY A 36 3.47 -7.88 -2.20
N ILE A 37 2.30 -7.74 -2.84
CA ILE A 37 1.62 -8.82 -3.56
C ILE A 37 1.29 -8.32 -4.97
N THR A 38 1.76 -9.04 -5.98
CA THR A 38 1.35 -8.83 -7.37
C THR A 38 0.42 -9.96 -7.78
N ILE A 39 -0.75 -9.60 -8.31
CA ILE A 39 -1.69 -10.50 -8.97
C ILE A 39 -1.74 -10.07 -10.43
N TYR A 40 -1.39 -10.97 -11.34
CA TYR A 40 -1.22 -10.66 -12.77
C TYR A 40 -1.96 -11.69 -13.60
N GLU A 41 -2.90 -11.22 -14.44
CA GLU A 41 -3.71 -12.06 -15.33
C GLU A 41 -4.25 -13.35 -14.66
N ALA A 42 -4.75 -13.21 -13.43
CA ALA A 42 -5.21 -14.33 -12.62
C ALA A 42 -6.68 -14.19 -12.26
N HIS A 43 -7.33 -15.30 -11.91
CA HIS A 43 -8.70 -15.28 -11.45
C HIS A 43 -8.90 -16.19 -10.22
N ASP A 44 -9.99 -15.95 -9.48
CA ASP A 44 -10.39 -16.75 -8.32
C ASP A 44 -9.34 -16.80 -7.19
N ILE A 45 -8.74 -15.65 -6.86
CA ILE A 45 -7.73 -15.54 -5.82
C ILE A 45 -8.31 -14.92 -4.55
N VAL A 46 -8.05 -15.57 -3.42
CA VAL A 46 -8.33 -15.03 -2.09
C VAL A 46 -7.02 -14.74 -1.37
N VAL A 47 -6.84 -13.48 -0.96
CA VAL A 47 -5.76 -13.05 -0.07
C VAL A 47 -6.39 -12.68 1.25
N GLN A 48 -5.99 -13.35 2.34
CA GLN A 48 -6.66 -13.18 3.62
C GLN A 48 -5.72 -13.17 4.83
N ASN A 49 -6.08 -12.40 5.86
CA ASN A 49 -5.43 -12.37 7.17
C ASN A 49 -3.95 -12.00 7.11
N LEU A 50 -3.61 -10.95 6.36
CA LEU A 50 -2.23 -10.51 6.13
C LEU A 50 -2.08 -9.02 6.36
N LYS A 51 -0.89 -8.64 6.85
CA LYS A 51 -0.45 -7.25 6.93
C LYS A 51 0.62 -6.99 5.88
N VAL A 52 0.35 -6.07 4.96
CA VAL A 52 1.22 -5.72 3.82
C VAL A 52 1.66 -4.26 3.97
N ARG A 53 2.88 -4.06 4.46
CA ARG A 53 3.43 -2.73 4.78
C ARG A 53 4.88 -2.58 4.34
N HIS A 54 5.32 -1.33 4.22
CA HIS A 54 6.71 -0.95 3.94
C HIS A 54 7.22 -1.38 2.56
N PHE A 55 6.37 -1.33 1.53
CA PHE A 55 6.77 -1.48 0.13
C PHE A 55 6.91 -0.12 -0.57
N ARG A 56 7.86 0.00 -1.52
CA ARG A 56 8.20 1.29 -2.14
C ARG A 56 7.08 1.87 -3.01
N ILE A 57 6.23 1.02 -3.56
CA ILE A 57 5.15 1.39 -4.48
C ILE A 57 3.83 0.96 -3.85
N ASP A 58 3.35 -0.26 -4.10
CA ASP A 58 2.03 -0.67 -3.67
C ASP A 58 2.07 -1.83 -2.68
N GLY A 59 1.11 -1.87 -1.75
CA GLY A 59 0.91 -3.05 -0.91
C GLY A 59 0.47 -4.24 -1.76
N VAL A 60 -0.72 -4.14 -2.36
CA VAL A 60 -1.27 -5.13 -3.29
C VAL A 60 -1.48 -4.48 -4.65
N ASN A 61 -1.08 -5.15 -5.73
CA ASN A 61 -1.30 -4.69 -7.10
C ASN A 61 -1.97 -5.80 -7.92
N ALA A 62 -3.23 -5.59 -8.29
CA ALA A 62 -3.97 -6.41 -9.23
C ALA A 62 -3.89 -5.76 -10.62
N HIS A 63 -3.18 -6.42 -11.55
CA HIS A 63 -2.82 -5.85 -12.84
C HIS A 63 -3.44 -6.62 -14.01
N ASP A 64 -3.83 -5.88 -15.05
CA ASP A 64 -4.43 -6.36 -16.30
C ASP A 64 -5.79 -7.07 -16.15
N ARG A 65 -5.82 -8.40 -16.21
CA ARG A 65 -7.06 -9.19 -16.33
C ARG A 65 -7.36 -9.98 -15.07
N CYS A 66 -7.35 -9.31 -13.91
CA CYS A 66 -7.61 -9.97 -12.65
C CYS A 66 -9.11 -10.02 -12.34
N ASN A 67 -9.72 -11.22 -12.25
CA ASN A 67 -11.16 -11.36 -12.02
C ASN A 67 -11.46 -12.18 -10.77
N ASN A 68 -12.54 -11.84 -10.06
CA ASN A 68 -12.92 -12.50 -8.80
C ASN A 68 -11.77 -12.54 -7.77
N ILE A 69 -11.18 -11.37 -7.51
CA ILE A 69 -10.13 -11.21 -6.50
C ILE A 69 -10.77 -10.74 -5.19
N LEU A 70 -10.53 -11.47 -4.11
CA LEU A 70 -10.98 -11.10 -2.77
C LEU A 70 -9.80 -10.79 -1.87
N LEU A 71 -9.77 -9.57 -1.33
CA LEU A 71 -8.90 -9.16 -0.23
C LEU A 71 -9.75 -9.13 1.04
N GLN A 72 -9.54 -10.08 1.94
CA GLN A 72 -10.35 -10.22 3.17
C GLN A 72 -9.49 -10.11 4.43
N ASN A 73 -9.85 -9.21 5.34
CA ASN A 73 -9.05 -8.97 6.56
C ASN A 73 -7.57 -8.72 6.24
N VAL A 74 -7.33 -7.83 5.26
CA VAL A 74 -6.01 -7.41 4.84
C VAL A 74 -5.75 -6.00 5.36
N THR A 75 -4.59 -5.80 6.00
CA THR A 75 -4.12 -4.46 6.38
C THR A 75 -3.03 -4.03 5.42
N ALA A 76 -3.30 -3.02 4.59
CA ALA A 76 -2.31 -2.42 3.69
C ALA A 76 -2.04 -0.97 4.07
N GLU A 77 -0.92 -0.74 4.74
CA GLU A 77 -0.54 0.56 5.31
C GLU A 77 0.94 0.87 5.07
N GLU A 78 1.30 2.16 5.12
CA GLU A 78 2.69 2.61 5.07
C GLU A 78 3.43 2.15 3.80
N ASN A 79 2.71 2.02 2.68
CA ASN A 79 3.28 1.78 1.35
C ASN A 79 3.52 3.10 0.61
N GLY A 80 4.54 3.12 -0.25
CA GLY A 80 5.11 4.33 -0.83
C GLY A 80 4.27 5.01 -1.92
N ARG A 81 3.23 4.36 -2.44
CA ARG A 81 2.22 4.92 -3.35
C ARG A 81 0.83 4.56 -2.87
N ALA A 82 0.39 3.32 -3.09
CA ALA A 82 -0.97 2.89 -2.75
C ALA A 82 -1.00 1.69 -1.79
N GLY A 83 -2.06 1.56 -0.99
CA GLY A 83 -2.30 0.32 -0.26
C GLY A 83 -2.74 -0.81 -1.18
N VAL A 84 -3.70 -0.52 -2.06
CA VAL A 84 -4.18 -1.42 -3.12
C VAL A 84 -4.24 -0.67 -4.44
N THR A 85 -3.71 -1.26 -5.50
CA THR A 85 -3.89 -0.79 -6.88
C THR A 85 -4.65 -1.84 -7.68
N ALA A 86 -5.65 -1.41 -8.44
CA ALA A 86 -6.32 -2.21 -9.46
C ALA A 86 -6.17 -1.51 -10.82
N ALA A 87 -5.69 -2.23 -11.83
CA ALA A 87 -5.43 -1.71 -13.18
C ALA A 87 -5.97 -2.67 -14.26
N GLY A 88 -5.92 -2.25 -15.52
CA GLY A 88 -6.44 -3.01 -16.65
C GLY A 88 -7.96 -3.05 -16.65
N THR A 89 -8.46 -4.27 -16.67
CA THR A 89 -9.87 -4.65 -16.58
C THR A 89 -10.14 -5.41 -15.29
N SER A 90 -9.28 -5.23 -14.28
CA SER A 90 -9.31 -6.02 -13.05
C SER A 90 -10.48 -5.65 -12.13
N LEU A 91 -11.07 -6.65 -11.48
CA LEU A 91 -12.15 -6.52 -10.51
C LEU A 91 -11.72 -7.07 -9.15
N VAL A 92 -11.65 -6.19 -8.15
CA VAL A 92 -11.19 -6.53 -6.79
C VAL A 92 -12.28 -6.21 -5.78
N THR A 93 -12.55 -7.14 -4.87
CA THR A 93 -13.39 -6.90 -3.68
C THR A 93 -12.51 -6.78 -2.45
N ILE A 94 -12.69 -5.70 -1.71
CA ILE A 94 -12.06 -5.43 -0.42
C ILE A 94 -13.12 -5.62 0.66
N LYS A 95 -12.86 -6.56 1.57
CA LYS A 95 -13.80 -6.94 2.63
C LYS A 95 -13.12 -6.93 3.99
N GLU A 96 -13.76 -6.34 4.99
CA GLU A 96 -13.29 -6.34 6.39
C GLU A 96 -11.80 -5.95 6.52
N SER A 97 -11.32 -5.02 5.69
CA SER A 97 -9.89 -4.71 5.50
C SER A 97 -9.57 -3.27 5.88
N THR A 98 -8.29 -3.01 6.18
CA THR A 98 -7.80 -1.68 6.58
C THR A 98 -6.75 -1.18 5.60
N ILE A 99 -7.13 -0.23 4.76
CA ILE A 99 -6.29 0.32 3.70
C ILE A 99 -6.09 1.83 3.95
N LYS A 100 -5.11 2.17 4.78
CA LYS A 100 -4.88 3.56 5.23
C LYS A 100 -3.41 3.88 5.44
N ASN A 101 -3.09 5.16 5.64
CA ASN A 101 -1.73 5.62 5.96
C ASN A 101 -0.68 5.23 4.90
N ASN A 102 -1.08 5.15 3.63
CA ASN A 102 -0.17 5.00 2.51
C ASN A 102 0.19 6.39 1.97
N ARG A 103 1.35 6.53 1.31
CA ARG A 103 1.91 7.85 0.98
C ARG A 103 1.00 8.69 0.08
N LEU A 104 0.37 8.10 -0.93
CA LEU A 104 -0.42 8.84 -1.92
C LEU A 104 -1.88 8.41 -1.93
N TYR A 105 -2.16 7.11 -1.95
CA TYR A 105 -3.52 6.58 -2.14
C TYR A 105 -3.81 5.44 -1.17
N SER A 106 -5.05 5.34 -0.69
CA SER A 106 -5.52 4.10 -0.07
C SER A 106 -5.69 3.04 -1.15
N VAL A 107 -6.61 3.31 -2.08
CA VAL A 107 -6.94 2.51 -3.25
C VAL A 107 -6.73 3.37 -4.49
N LEU A 108 -5.96 2.87 -5.44
CA LEU A 108 -5.74 3.47 -6.75
C LEU A 108 -6.40 2.60 -7.82
N ILE A 109 -7.33 3.18 -8.57
CA ILE A 109 -8.05 2.53 -9.66
C ILE A 109 -7.56 3.17 -10.96
N LEU A 110 -6.98 2.36 -11.82
CA LEU A 110 -6.44 2.78 -13.12
C LEU A 110 -7.27 2.16 -14.25
N GLU A 111 -7.29 2.84 -15.39
CA GLU A 111 -7.84 2.34 -16.65
C GLU A 111 -9.33 1.95 -16.54
N LYS A 112 -9.67 0.66 -16.69
CA LYS A 112 -11.03 0.13 -16.64
C LYS A 112 -11.25 -0.80 -15.44
N ALA A 113 -10.37 -0.76 -14.46
CA ALA A 113 -10.50 -1.58 -13.26
C ALA A 113 -11.67 -1.13 -12.38
N GLY A 114 -12.17 -2.06 -11.58
CA GLY A 114 -13.22 -1.83 -10.60
C GLY A 114 -12.81 -2.34 -9.23
N VAL A 115 -13.14 -1.59 -8.18
CA VAL A 115 -12.96 -2.01 -6.80
C VAL A 115 -14.27 -1.87 -6.05
N GLN A 116 -14.74 -2.97 -5.48
CA GLN A 116 -15.86 -2.98 -4.53
C GLN A 116 -15.30 -3.01 -3.11
N ILE A 117 -15.83 -2.16 -2.25
CA ILE A 117 -15.39 -2.04 -0.86
C ILE A 117 -16.61 -2.27 0.02
N ASP A 118 -16.51 -3.18 0.99
CA ASP A 118 -17.60 -3.39 1.95
C ASP A 118 -17.64 -2.31 3.03
N GLU A 119 -18.80 -2.18 3.69
CA GLU A 119 -19.06 -1.18 4.72
C GLU A 119 -18.19 -1.32 5.97
N LYS A 120 -17.62 -2.51 6.19
CA LYS A 120 -16.77 -2.80 7.35
C LYS A 120 -15.30 -2.46 7.10
N SER A 121 -14.90 -2.18 5.86
CA SER A 121 -13.52 -1.85 5.53
C SER A 121 -13.22 -0.39 5.86
N GLU A 122 -12.08 -0.16 6.50
CA GLU A 122 -11.53 1.18 6.72
C GLU A 122 -10.62 1.55 5.55
N VAL A 123 -11.05 2.48 4.70
CA VAL A 123 -10.29 2.93 3.54
C VAL A 123 -10.13 4.46 3.59
N ALA A 124 -8.90 4.93 3.78
CA ALA A 124 -8.60 6.35 3.94
C ALA A 124 -7.22 6.74 3.37
N PRO A 125 -7.09 7.79 2.52
CA PRO A 125 -8.14 8.68 2.03
C PRO A 125 -9.16 7.97 1.12
N ALA A 126 -10.15 8.69 0.57
CA ALA A 126 -11.08 8.08 -0.39
C ALA A 126 -10.34 7.48 -1.60
N PRO A 127 -10.84 6.37 -2.20
CA PRO A 127 -10.26 5.79 -3.40
C PRO A 127 -10.08 6.81 -4.52
N LYS A 128 -8.97 6.71 -5.25
CA LYS A 128 -8.66 7.57 -6.39
C LYS A 128 -8.83 6.79 -7.69
N ILE A 129 -9.67 7.31 -8.57
CA ILE A 129 -9.70 6.92 -9.99
C ILE A 129 -8.75 7.87 -10.73
N ALA A 130 -7.84 7.30 -11.52
CA ALA A 130 -6.96 8.04 -12.42
C ALA A 130 -7.03 7.44 -13.82
N ASP A 131 -6.99 8.32 -14.82
CA ASP A 131 -7.00 7.97 -16.25
C ASP A 131 -5.68 7.36 -16.70
#